data_AF-A0A3R8QKL7-F1
#
_entry.id   AF-A0A3R8QKL7-F1
#
_cell.length_a   1.000
_cell.length_b   1.000
_cell.length_c   1.000
_cell.angle_alpha   90.00
_cell.angle_beta   90.00
_cell.angle_gamma   90.00
#
_symmetry.space_group_name_H-M   'P 1'
#
loop_
_entity.id
_entity.type
_entity.pdbx_description
1 polymer ?
#
loop_
_entity_poly.entity_id
_entity_poly.type
_entity_poly.pdbx_seq_one_letter_code
_entity_poly.pdbx_strand_id
1 'polypeptide(L)'
;MSAGCELSIADIVWLESVGVDGVTVAASRGPERSEWAPERILQAAADGAMQVYGLDELEEVVRTWIDGRPVTQREQEHITDLVASDHLVLVGNRVALTAQGRATLETWSKYRPCHRREGGERS
;
A
#
# COMPACT_ATOMS: atom_id res chain seq x y z
N MET A 1 9.48 22.93 1.66
CA MET A 1 10.44 21.82 1.78
C MET A 1 9.61 20.60 2.09
N SER A 2 9.35 19.74 1.10
CA SER A 2 8.59 18.51 1.32
C SER A 2 9.44 17.54 2.12
N ALA A 3 8.91 17.05 3.23
CA ALA A 3 9.49 15.96 3.99
C ALA A 3 9.41 14.69 3.11
N GLY A 4 10.50 14.39 2.42
CA GLY A 4 10.65 13.11 1.75
C GLY A 4 10.60 12.03 2.82
N CYS A 5 9.56 11.21 2.81
CA CYS A 5 9.50 10.05 3.67
C CYS A 5 10.56 9.05 3.15
N GLU A 6 11.68 8.94 3.86
CA GLU A 6 12.79 8.06 3.52
C GLU A 6 12.43 6.60 3.88
N LEU A 7 12.87 5.64 3.07
CA LEU A 7 12.84 4.22 3.45
C LEU A 7 13.53 4.03 4.79
N SER A 8 12.93 3.25 5.70
CA SER A 8 13.69 2.78 6.86
C SER A 8 14.70 1.72 6.42
N ILE A 9 15.77 1.51 7.20
CA ILE A 9 16.73 0.42 6.95
C ILE A 9 16.01 -0.95 6.96
N ALA A 10 15.02 -1.11 7.84
CA ALA A 10 14.20 -2.33 7.88
C ALA A 10 13.47 -2.57 6.56
N ASP A 11 12.92 -1.52 5.94
CA ASP A 11 12.28 -1.65 4.64
C ASP A 11 13.27 -1.99 3.52
N ILE A 12 14.50 -1.46 3.56
CA ILE A 12 15.54 -1.80 2.57
C ILE A 12 15.88 -3.29 2.67
N VAL A 13 16.17 -3.77 3.88
CA VAL A 13 16.49 -5.19 4.13
C VAL A 13 15.31 -6.09 3.73
N TRP A 14 14.08 -5.68 4.05
CA TRP A 14 12.87 -6.37 3.62
C TRP A 14 12.77 -6.45 2.10
N LEU A 15 12.94 -5.34 1.38
CA LEU A 15 12.88 -5.32 -0.08
C LEU A 15 13.91 -6.26 -0.70
N GLU A 16 15.14 -6.25 -0.18
CA GLU A 16 16.20 -7.17 -0.63
C GLU A 16 15.83 -8.63 -0.37
N SER A 17 15.22 -8.92 0.78
CA SER A 17 14.76 -10.28 1.14
C SER A 17 13.68 -10.82 0.19
N VAL A 18 12.90 -9.93 -0.42
CA VAL A 18 11.90 -10.29 -1.42
C VAL A 18 12.42 -10.15 -2.85
N GLY A 19 13.73 -10.04 -3.05
CA GLY A 19 14.35 -9.98 -4.38
C GLY A 19 14.12 -8.66 -5.11
N VAL A 20 13.91 -7.56 -4.38
CA VAL A 20 13.83 -6.19 -4.90
C VAL A 20 15.04 -5.41 -4.41
N ASP A 21 15.75 -4.72 -5.31
CA ASP A 21 16.88 -3.87 -4.92
C ASP A 21 16.40 -2.67 -4.10
N GLY A 22 16.45 -2.82 -2.77
CA GLY A 22 15.97 -1.82 -1.82
C GLY A 22 16.75 -0.51 -1.88
N VAL A 23 18.04 -0.56 -2.21
CA VAL A 23 18.90 0.64 -2.33
C VAL A 23 18.49 1.46 -3.56
N THR A 24 18.26 0.80 -4.69
CA THR A 24 17.76 1.45 -5.91
C THR A 24 16.37 2.05 -5.68
N VAL A 25 15.48 1.35 -4.98
CA VAL A 25 14.15 1.88 -4.62
C VAL A 25 14.27 3.10 -3.70
N ALA A 26 15.20 3.10 -2.72
CA ALA A 26 15.45 4.24 -1.83
C ALA A 26 16.01 5.46 -2.55
N ALA A 27 16.83 5.25 -3.58
CA ALA A 27 17.34 6.32 -4.43
C ALA A 27 16.26 6.89 -5.37
N SER A 28 15.22 6.11 -5.69
CA SER A 28 14.11 6.56 -6.52
C SER A 28 13.19 7.49 -5.72
N ARG A 29 12.98 8.72 -6.21
CA ARG A 29 11.94 9.62 -5.70
C ARG A 29 10.56 9.10 -6.11
N GLY A 30 10.10 8.04 -5.44
CA GLY A 30 8.72 7.60 -5.54
C GLY A 30 7.75 8.65 -4.99
N PRO A 31 6.44 8.56 -5.30
CA PRO A 31 5.44 9.43 -4.69
C PRO A 31 5.58 9.42 -3.16
N GLU A 32 5.42 10.60 -2.55
CA GLU A 32 5.54 10.80 -1.10
C GLU A 32 4.82 9.67 -0.35
N ARG A 33 5.57 8.96 0.51
CA ARG A 33 5.04 7.88 1.34
C ARG A 33 4.23 8.47 2.48
N SER A 34 3.08 9.03 2.15
CA SER A 34 2.00 9.16 3.10
C SER A 34 1.68 7.74 3.56
N GLU A 35 1.88 7.43 4.85
CA GLU A 35 1.58 6.13 5.46
C GLU A 35 0.31 5.54 4.83
N TRP A 36 0.47 4.42 4.13
CA TRP A 36 -0.66 3.75 3.49
C TRP A 36 -1.46 3.05 4.56
N ALA A 37 -2.29 3.83 5.25
CA ALA A 37 -3.28 3.31 6.18
C ALA A 37 -4.12 2.24 5.46
N PRO A 38 -4.70 1.26 6.19
CA PRO A 38 -5.53 0.22 5.59
C PRO A 38 -6.58 0.75 4.61
N GLU A 39 -7.18 1.93 4.85
CA GLU A 39 -8.11 2.60 3.93
C GLU A 39 -7.51 2.84 2.54
N ARG A 40 -6.26 3.35 2.49
CA ARG A 40 -5.56 3.63 1.24
C ARG A 40 -5.25 2.35 0.47
N ILE A 41 -4.92 1.26 1.16
CA ILE A 41 -4.69 -0.05 0.55
C ILE A 41 -6.00 -0.60 -0.05
N LEU A 42 -7.11 -0.52 0.69
CA LEU A 42 -8.43 -0.89 0.17
C LEU A 42 -8.81 -0.04 -1.06
N GLN A 43 -8.52 1.26 -1.04
CA GLN A 43 -8.76 2.14 -2.18
C GLN A 43 -7.90 1.73 -3.39
N ALA A 44 -6.61 1.44 -3.22
CA ALA A 44 -5.76 0.98 -4.33
C ALA A 44 -6.23 -0.36 -4.91
N ALA A 45 -6.73 -1.28 -4.08
CA ALA A 45 -7.36 -2.51 -4.56
C ALA A 45 -8.63 -2.22 -5.36
N ALA A 46 -9.47 -1.28 -4.89
CA ALA A 46 -10.67 -0.84 -5.61
C ALA A 46 -10.34 -0.22 -6.98
N ASP A 47 -9.26 0.55 -7.04
CA ASP A 47 -8.80 1.23 -8.25
C ASP A 47 -8.03 0.30 -9.20
N GLY A 48 -7.79 -0.96 -8.80
CA GLY A 48 -7.02 -1.93 -9.58
C GLY A 48 -5.52 -1.60 -9.70
N ALA A 49 -5.01 -0.79 -8.78
CA ALA A 49 -3.61 -0.32 -8.76
C ALA A 49 -2.64 -1.28 -8.06
N MET A 50 -3.15 -2.41 -7.57
CA MET A 50 -2.37 -3.44 -6.87
C MET A 50 -2.04 -4.62 -7.78
N GLN A 51 -0.77 -5.03 -7.76
CA GLN A 51 -0.25 -6.16 -8.54
C GLN A 51 0.58 -7.08 -7.65
N VAL A 52 0.48 -8.39 -7.91
CA VAL A 52 1.24 -9.42 -7.21
C VAL A 52 2.05 -10.21 -8.21
N TYR A 53 3.34 -10.37 -7.93
CA TYR A 53 4.31 -11.11 -8.73
C TYR A 53 4.82 -12.32 -7.93
N GLY A 54 5.40 -13.28 -8.63
CA GLY A 54 5.95 -14.50 -8.06
C GLY A 54 4.89 -15.49 -7.55
N LEU A 55 3.73 -15.52 -8.23
CA LEU A 55 2.69 -16.53 -8.01
C LEU A 55 2.82 -17.72 -8.98
N ASP A 56 3.75 -17.66 -9.93
CA ASP A 56 4.13 -18.75 -10.79
C ASP A 56 5.18 -19.66 -10.13
N GLU A 57 5.20 -20.94 -10.52
CA GLU A 57 6.04 -21.99 -9.91
C GLU A 57 7.57 -21.75 -10.03
N LEU A 58 7.99 -20.66 -10.69
CA LEU A 58 9.38 -20.34 -10.99
C LEU A 58 9.99 -19.30 -10.04
N GLU A 59 9.18 -18.57 -9.26
CA GLU A 59 9.67 -17.59 -8.32
C GLU A 59 9.43 -18.04 -6.88
N GLU A 60 10.50 -18.06 -6.07
CA GLU A 60 10.45 -18.52 -4.68
C GLU A 60 9.83 -17.49 -3.72
N VAL A 61 9.60 -16.25 -4.18
CA VAL A 61 9.13 -15.16 -3.32
C VAL A 61 8.00 -14.36 -3.97
N VAL A 62 6.88 -14.28 -3.26
CA VAL A 62 5.73 -13.45 -3.61
C VAL A 62 6.02 -12.00 -3.26
N ARG A 63 5.71 -11.10 -4.19
CA ARG A 63 6.01 -9.68 -4.07
C ARG A 63 4.82 -8.83 -4.51
N THR A 64 4.53 -7.75 -3.77
CA THR A 64 3.37 -6.89 -4.02
C THR A 64 3.78 -5.48 -4.44
N TRP A 65 3.06 -4.93 -5.42
CA TRP A 65 3.19 -3.56 -5.88
C TRP A 65 1.88 -2.80 -5.71
N ILE A 66 2.00 -1.51 -5.37
CA ILE A 66 0.91 -0.55 -5.33
C ILE A 66 1.35 0.69 -6.10
N ASP A 67 0.53 1.20 -7.02
CA ASP A 67 0.83 2.40 -7.82
C ASP A 67 2.21 2.33 -8.52
N GLY A 68 2.58 1.13 -9.00
CA GLY A 68 3.83 0.92 -9.74
C GLY A 68 5.10 0.88 -8.88
N ARG A 69 4.99 0.86 -7.54
CA ARG A 69 6.14 0.68 -6.63
C ARG A 69 5.99 -0.55 -5.74
N PRO A 70 7.10 -1.15 -5.28
CA PRO A 70 7.04 -2.23 -4.31
C PRO A 70 6.49 -1.70 -2.97
N VAL A 71 5.77 -2.57 -2.27
CA VAL A 71 5.28 -2.27 -0.92
C VAL A 71 6.40 -2.35 0.12
N THR A 72 6.31 -1.50 1.12
CA THR A 72 7.15 -1.54 2.33
C THR A 72 6.75 -2.72 3.22
N GLN A 73 7.55 -3.01 4.25
CA GLN A 73 7.25 -4.09 5.18
C GLN A 73 5.90 -3.85 5.89
N ARG A 74 5.70 -2.64 6.43
CA ARG A 74 4.46 -2.27 7.13
C ARG A 74 3.22 -2.32 6.23
N GLU A 75 3.38 -1.95 4.96
CA GLU A 75 2.30 -2.08 3.98
C GLU A 75 1.95 -3.54 3.70
N GLN A 76 2.96 -4.41 3.59
CA GLN A 76 2.75 -5.84 3.43
C GLN A 76 2.05 -6.46 4.66
N GLU A 77 2.37 -6.01 5.86
CA GLU A 77 1.66 -6.41 7.09
C GLU A 77 0.18 -6.03 7.03
N HIS A 78 -0.15 -4.78 6.66
CA HIS A 78 -1.53 -4.36 6.48
C HIS A 78 -2.28 -5.14 5.39
N ILE A 79 -1.62 -5.44 4.26
CA ILE A 79 -2.21 -6.27 3.20
C ILE A 79 -2.51 -7.66 3.75
N THR A 80 -1.59 -8.25 4.50
CA THR A 80 -1.73 -9.59 5.09
C THR A 80 -2.90 -9.62 6.06
N ASP A 81 -3.03 -8.62 6.94
CA ASP A 81 -4.16 -8.48 7.86
C ASP A 81 -5.49 -8.32 7.12
N LEU A 82 -5.54 -7.52 6.05
CA LEU A 82 -6.74 -7.31 5.25
C LEU A 82 -7.15 -8.58 4.47
N VAL A 83 -6.18 -9.39 4.02
CA VAL A 83 -6.47 -10.71 3.43
C VAL A 83 -6.97 -11.68 4.49
N ALA A 84 -6.29 -11.77 5.63
CA ALA A 84 -6.66 -12.67 6.73
C ALA A 84 -8.05 -12.36 7.31
N SER A 85 -8.46 -11.08 7.25
CA SER A 85 -9.78 -10.60 7.70
C SER A 85 -10.84 -10.56 6.59
N ASP A 86 -10.59 -11.19 5.44
CA ASP A 86 -11.53 -11.30 4.30
C ASP A 86 -11.95 -9.95 3.70
N HIS A 87 -11.12 -8.91 3.77
CA HIS A 87 -11.35 -7.65 3.06
C HIS A 87 -10.74 -7.65 1.66
N LEU A 88 -9.63 -8.36 1.48
CA LEU A 88 -8.91 -8.50 0.21
C LEU A 88 -8.82 -9.96 -0.20
N VAL A 89 -8.81 -10.18 -1.51
CA VAL A 89 -8.56 -11.50 -2.10
C VAL A 89 -7.59 -11.38 -3.27
N LEU A 90 -6.73 -12.39 -3.43
CA LEU A 90 -5.83 -12.51 -4.57
C LEU A 90 -6.56 -13.19 -5.74
N VAL A 91 -6.55 -12.55 -6.91
CA VAL A 91 -7.18 -13.08 -8.13
C VAL A 91 -6.14 -13.04 -9.24
N GLY A 92 -5.44 -14.16 -9.44
CA GLY A 92 -4.25 -14.19 -10.29
C GLY A 92 -3.20 -13.21 -9.79
N ASN A 93 -2.67 -12.37 -10.67
CA ASN A 93 -1.65 -11.36 -10.33
C ASN A 93 -2.23 -10.03 -9.80
N ARG A 94 -3.49 -10.01 -9.35
CA ARG A 94 -4.18 -8.81 -8.87
C ARG A 94 -4.72 -9.01 -7.47
N VAL A 95 -4.92 -7.89 -6.77
CA VAL A 95 -5.64 -7.85 -5.50
C VAL A 95 -7.00 -7.20 -5.75
N ALA A 96 -8.07 -7.83 -5.28
CA ALA A 96 -9.44 -7.35 -5.43
C ALA A 96 -10.13 -7.23 -4.07
N LEU A 97 -11.13 -6.35 -3.99
CA LEU A 97 -11.99 -6.24 -2.82
C LEU A 97 -13.00 -7.41 -2.77
N THR A 98 -13.19 -7.96 -1.58
CA THR A 98 -14.34 -8.83 -1.27
C THR A 98 -15.60 -7.97 -1.07
N ALA A 99 -16.75 -8.61 -0.79
CA ALA A 99 -17.95 -7.89 -0.38
C ALA A 99 -17.74 -7.12 0.93
N GLN A 100 -17.06 -7.73 1.90
CA GLN A 100 -16.72 -7.10 3.17
C GLN A 100 -15.74 -5.93 2.98
N GLY A 101 -14.71 -6.12 2.15
CA GLY A 101 -13.77 -5.05 1.77
C GLY A 101 -14.46 -3.81 1.21
N ARG A 102 -15.43 -4.01 0.30
CA ARG A 102 -16.24 -2.91 -0.25
C ARG A 102 -17.07 -2.20 0.81
N ALA A 103 -17.74 -2.93 1.69
CA ALA A 103 -18.55 -2.35 2.76
C ALA A 103 -17.70 -1.55 3.77
N THR A 104 -16.52 -2.06 4.13
CA THR A 104 -15.56 -1.38 5.00
C THR A 104 -15.04 -0.09 4.36
N LEU A 105 -14.62 -0.15 3.08
CA LEU A 105 -14.15 1.03 2.36
C LEU A 105 -15.25 2.09 2.23
N GLU A 106 -16.48 1.68 1.90
CA GLU A 106 -17.62 2.59 1.84
C GLU A 106 -17.85 3.27 3.19
N THR A 107 -17.78 2.50 4.28
CA THR A 107 -17.94 3.03 5.65
C THR A 107 -16.84 4.05 5.97
N TRP A 108 -15.57 3.72 5.77
CA TRP A 108 -14.46 4.62 6.05
C TRP A 108 -14.49 5.89 5.19
N SER A 109 -14.91 5.79 3.93
CA SER A 109 -15.05 6.95 3.04
C SER A 109 -16.06 7.98 3.57
N LYS A 110 -17.09 7.54 4.30
CA LYS A 110 -18.10 8.40 4.94
C LYS A 110 -17.58 9.05 6.22
N TYR A 111 -16.64 8.41 6.92
CA TYR A 111 -16.11 8.86 8.21
C TYR A 111 -14.78 9.60 8.11
N ARG A 112 -14.29 9.93 6.91
CA ARG A 112 -13.14 10.85 6.80
C ARG A 112 -13.43 12.08 7.65
N PRO A 113 -12.61 12.36 8.70
CA PRO A 113 -12.71 13.62 9.40
C PRO A 113 -12.61 14.68 8.32
N CYS A 114 -13.62 15.53 8.23
CA CYS A 114 -13.51 16.76 7.49
C CYS A 114 -12.33 17.52 8.10
N HIS A 115 -11.13 17.36 7.52
CA HIS A 115 -10.07 18.33 7.66
C HIS A 115 -10.59 19.60 6.99
N ARG A 116 -11.44 20.32 7.72
CA ARG A 116 -11.75 21.71 7.49
C ARG A 116 -10.37 22.38 7.46
N ARG A 117 -9.92 22.76 6.26
CA ARG A 117 -8.90 23.79 6.13
C ARG A 117 -9.46 24.99 6.88
N GLU A 118 -8.99 25.21 8.10
CA GLU A 118 -9.04 26.54 8.71
C GLU A 118 -8.06 27.40 7.91
N GLY A 119 -8.53 27.83 6.74
CA GLY A 119 -7.97 28.95 6.02
C GLY A 119 -8.77 30.19 6.42
N GLY A 120 -8.07 31.18 6.99
CA GLY A 120 -8.62 32.45 7.46
C GLY A 120 -8.70 32.46 8.98
N GLU A 121 -8.01 33.32 9.70
CA GLU A 121 -7.93 34.75 9.47
C GLU A 121 -6.49 35.29 9.44
N ARG A 122 -6.21 36.07 8.39
CA ARG A 122 -5.31 37.21 8.55
C ARG A 122 -6.04 38.24 9.40
N SER A 123 -5.45 38.66 10.50
CA SER A 123 -5.59 40.00 11.08
C SER A 123 -4.31 40.32 11.81
#